data_AF-A0A6J1RBE1-F1
#
_entry.id   AF-A0A6J1RBE1-F1
#
_cell.length_a   1.000
_cell.length_b   1.000
_cell.length_c   1.000
_cell.angle_alpha   90.00
_cell.angle_beta   90.00
_cell.angle_gamma   90.00
#
_symmetry.space_group_name_H-M   'P 1'
#
loop_
_entity.id
_entity.type
_entity.pdbx_description
1 polymer ?
#
loop_
_entity_poly.entity_id
_entity_poly.type
_entity_poly.pdbx_seq_one_letter_code
_entity_poly.pdbx_strand_id
1 'polypeptide(L)'
;MAAIARISQANVVQATRKHTATVFFFHGSGGTAEDLKEWVDIVNREKLQFPHIKLIYPSAPSQPYTPINGMMQNVWFDRIAISNQVPECLESTNSMCQNVSELIDKEVADGIPFSRIVLGGFSMGGCLALHLAYRFRPAVAGCFAMSSFLNKGSIIYEHLKMNPENGK
;
A
#
# COMPACT_ATOMS: atom_id res chain seq x y z
N MET A 1 -19.51 8.11 -15.73
CA MET A 1 -18.99 7.16 -14.74
C MET A 1 -17.54 6.90 -15.09
N ALA A 2 -16.57 7.49 -14.38
CA ALA A 2 -15.17 7.13 -14.55
C ALA A 2 -15.01 5.67 -14.10
N ALA A 3 -14.37 4.83 -14.91
CA ALA A 3 -14.09 3.46 -14.52
C ALA A 3 -13.20 3.47 -13.28
N ILE A 4 -13.61 2.78 -12.21
CA ILE A 4 -12.78 2.62 -11.02
C ILE A 4 -11.55 1.83 -11.42
N ALA A 5 -10.37 2.43 -11.31
CA ALA A 5 -9.11 1.79 -11.61
C ALA A 5 -8.86 0.66 -10.60
N ARG A 6 -8.78 -0.60 -11.08
CA ARG A 6 -8.63 -1.80 -10.25
C ARG A 6 -7.23 -2.38 -10.35
N ILE A 7 -6.75 -2.91 -9.23
CA ILE A 7 -5.50 -3.67 -9.19
C ILE A 7 -5.72 -4.99 -9.93
N SER A 8 -4.96 -5.21 -11.00
CA SER A 8 -5.09 -6.39 -11.88
C SER A 8 -3.87 -7.30 -11.88
N GLN A 9 -2.74 -6.83 -11.35
CA GLN A 9 -1.47 -7.55 -11.36
C GLN A 9 -0.82 -7.51 -9.97
N ALA A 10 -0.22 -8.62 -9.58
CA ALA A 10 0.60 -8.71 -8.38
C ALA A 10 1.68 -9.78 -8.57
N ASN A 11 2.88 -9.50 -8.07
CA ASN A 11 3.94 -10.47 -7.92
C ASN A 11 3.83 -11.13 -6.53
N VAL A 12 3.86 -12.46 -6.48
CA VAL A 12 3.68 -13.21 -5.23
C VAL A 12 4.88 -14.09 -4.97
N VAL A 13 5.53 -13.87 -3.83
CA VAL A 13 6.56 -14.77 -3.30
C VAL A 13 5.95 -15.61 -2.18
N GLN A 14 5.75 -16.89 -2.46
CA GLN A 14 5.19 -17.84 -1.50
C GLN A 14 6.12 -18.07 -0.30
N ALA A 15 5.54 -18.35 0.86
CA ALA A 15 6.29 -18.85 2.00
C ALA A 15 6.92 -20.23 1.66
N THR A 16 8.10 -20.54 2.20
CA THR A 16 8.75 -21.85 1.92
C THR A 16 8.22 -23.00 2.77
N ARG A 17 7.44 -22.69 3.81
CA ARG A 17 6.71 -23.65 4.65
C ARG A 17 5.25 -23.18 4.78
N LYS A 18 4.54 -23.67 5.80
CA LYS A 18 3.15 -23.27 6.07
C LYS A 18 3.04 -21.74 6.12
N HIS A 19 2.22 -21.19 5.22
CA HIS A 19 1.85 -19.79 5.17
C HIS A 19 0.99 -19.45 6.40
N THR A 20 1.44 -18.49 7.22
CA THR A 20 0.74 -18.07 8.44
C THR A 20 0.75 -16.55 8.64
N ALA A 21 1.31 -15.81 7.69
CA ALA A 21 1.39 -14.35 7.69
C ALA A 21 1.57 -13.83 6.26
N THR A 22 1.12 -12.61 6.02
CA THR A 22 1.25 -11.95 4.71
C THR A 22 1.83 -10.56 4.87
N VAL A 23 2.75 -10.17 3.99
CA VAL A 23 3.19 -8.78 3.84
C VAL A 23 2.70 -8.28 2.48
N PHE A 24 1.98 -7.16 2.49
CA PHE A 24 1.74 -6.39 1.27
C PHE A 24 2.80 -5.29 1.17
N PHE A 25 3.54 -5.28 0.06
CA PHE A 25 4.58 -4.29 -0.21
C PHE A 25 4.21 -3.48 -1.46
N PHE A 26 3.86 -2.21 -1.26
CA PHE A 26 3.43 -1.28 -2.31
C PHE A 26 4.60 -0.46 -2.87
N HIS A 27 4.69 -0.37 -4.20
CA HIS A 27 5.74 0.37 -4.91
C HIS A 27 5.52 1.89 -4.90
N GLY A 28 6.54 2.65 -5.31
CA GLY A 28 6.45 4.11 -5.49
C GLY A 28 5.75 4.51 -6.79
N SER A 29 5.44 5.80 -6.97
CA SER A 29 4.80 6.30 -8.20
C SER A 29 5.59 5.95 -9.46
N GLY A 30 4.92 5.42 -10.48
CA GLY A 30 5.51 5.06 -11.77
C GLY A 30 6.16 3.68 -11.82
N GLY A 31 6.26 2.96 -10.69
CA GLY A 31 6.77 1.59 -10.65
C GLY A 31 5.72 0.52 -10.94
N THR A 32 6.13 -0.74 -10.78
CA THR A 32 5.29 -1.94 -10.84
C THR A 32 5.62 -2.90 -9.70
N ALA A 33 4.85 -3.98 -9.58
CA ALA A 33 5.14 -5.10 -8.70
C ALA A 33 6.52 -5.71 -8.98
N GLU A 34 6.84 -5.92 -10.26
CA GLU A 34 8.09 -6.51 -10.73
C GLU A 34 9.29 -5.61 -10.35
N ASP A 35 9.22 -4.32 -10.64
CA ASP A 35 10.29 -3.35 -10.33
C ASP A 35 10.61 -3.34 -8.84
N LEU A 36 9.57 -3.30 -7.98
CA LEU A 36 9.76 -3.27 -6.54
C LEU A 36 10.34 -4.58 -6.02
N LYS A 37 9.81 -5.73 -6.48
CA LYS A 37 10.32 -7.04 -6.07
C LYS A 37 11.79 -7.20 -6.48
N GLU A 38 12.15 -6.81 -7.71
CA GLU A 38 13.52 -6.85 -8.20
C GLU A 38 14.44 -5.95 -7.37
N TRP A 39 14.02 -4.71 -7.11
CA TRP A 39 14.79 -3.78 -6.27
C TRP A 39 15.01 -4.32 -4.86
N VAL A 40 13.98 -4.91 -4.25
CA VAL A 40 14.08 -5.54 -2.93
C VAL A 40 15.08 -6.69 -2.94
N ASP A 41 15.05 -7.56 -3.96
CA ASP A 41 16.01 -8.67 -4.09
C ASP A 41 17.45 -8.17 -4.28
N ILE A 42 17.65 -7.11 -5.08
CA ILE A 42 18.97 -6.49 -5.29
C ILE A 42 19.53 -5.96 -3.97
N VAL A 43 18.73 -5.21 -3.21
CA VAL A 43 19.15 -4.64 -1.92
C VAL A 43 19.38 -5.74 -0.89
N ASN A 44 18.55 -6.78 -0.90
CA ASN A 44 18.68 -7.94 -0.03
C ASN A 44 19.83 -8.89 -0.44
N ARG A 45 20.39 -8.71 -1.65
CA ARG A 45 21.44 -9.55 -2.28
C ARG A 45 21.02 -11.00 -2.59
N GLU A 46 19.78 -11.33 -2.32
CA GLU A 46 19.13 -12.59 -2.66
C GLU A 46 17.62 -12.38 -2.72
N LYS A 47 16.90 -13.37 -3.25
CA LYS A 47 15.44 -13.35 -3.27
C LYS A 47 14.89 -13.21 -1.85
N LEU A 48 14.18 -12.13 -1.56
CA LEU A 48 13.54 -11.97 -0.26
C LEU A 48 12.40 -12.98 -0.12
N GLN A 49 12.57 -13.95 0.78
CA GLN A 49 11.61 -15.03 0.99
C GLN A 49 11.68 -15.52 2.45
N PHE A 50 10.54 -15.91 3.01
CA PHE A 50 10.43 -16.31 4.41
C PHE A 50 9.82 -17.70 4.58
N PRO A 51 10.10 -18.41 5.69
CA PRO A 51 9.47 -19.70 5.97
C PRO A 51 7.96 -19.64 6.12
N HIS A 52 7.42 -18.56 6.69
CA HIS A 52 6.02 -18.49 7.12
C HIS A 52 5.27 -17.26 6.61
N ILE A 53 5.95 -16.37 5.88
CA ILE A 53 5.41 -15.10 5.40
C ILE A 53 5.34 -15.15 3.87
N LYS A 54 4.13 -14.97 3.33
CA LYS A 54 3.91 -14.72 1.90
C LYS A 54 4.11 -13.23 1.63
N LEU A 55 4.86 -12.88 0.59
CA LEU A 55 5.03 -11.50 0.15
C LEU A 55 4.16 -11.27 -1.07
N ILE A 56 3.34 -10.22 -1.03
CA ILE A 56 2.52 -9.78 -2.17
C ILE A 56 3.00 -8.37 -2.53
N TYR A 57 3.42 -8.22 -3.78
CA TYR A 57 3.77 -6.94 -4.38
C TYR A 57 2.68 -6.61 -5.41
N PRO A 58 1.67 -5.79 -5.10
CA PRO A 58 0.63 -5.43 -6.07
C PRO A 58 1.12 -4.30 -6.98
N SER A 59 0.66 -4.30 -8.23
CA SER A 59 0.86 -3.17 -9.16
C SER A 59 -0.31 -2.20 -9.08
N ALA A 60 -0.01 -0.92 -8.90
CA ALA A 60 -0.99 0.14 -9.02
C ALA A 60 -1.55 0.19 -10.46
N PRO A 61 -2.84 0.47 -10.65
CA PRO A 61 -3.38 0.63 -11.99
C PRO A 61 -2.79 1.87 -12.69
N SER A 62 -2.74 1.82 -14.01
CA SER A 62 -2.38 2.98 -14.82
C SER A 62 -3.52 3.99 -14.79
N GLN A 63 -3.24 5.21 -14.32
CA GLN A 63 -4.21 6.31 -14.24
C GLN A 63 -3.53 7.67 -14.43
N PRO A 64 -4.27 8.74 -14.77
CA PRO A 64 -3.72 10.08 -14.91
C PRO A 64 -3.09 10.58 -13.60
N TYR A 65 -1.94 11.24 -13.68
CA TYR A 65 -1.24 11.79 -12.52
C TYR A 65 -0.98 13.29 -12.68
N THR A 66 -1.57 14.10 -11.79
CA THR A 66 -1.56 15.56 -11.86
C THR A 66 -0.13 16.17 -11.87
N PRO A 67 0.84 15.71 -11.07
CA PRO A 67 2.19 16.30 -11.02
C PRO A 67 2.99 16.17 -12.32
N ILE A 68 2.53 15.36 -13.27
CA ILE A 68 3.15 15.15 -14.58
C ILE A 68 2.19 15.51 -15.71
N ASN A 69 1.36 16.54 -15.49
CA ASN A 69 0.43 17.08 -16.48
C ASN A 69 -0.60 16.06 -16.98
N GLY A 70 -1.06 15.16 -16.10
CA GLY A 70 -2.13 14.20 -16.41
C GLY A 70 -1.69 13.02 -17.28
N MET A 71 -0.38 12.84 -17.52
CA MET A 71 0.12 11.64 -18.19
C MET A 71 -0.22 10.38 -17.39
N MET A 72 -0.48 9.28 -18.10
CA MET A 72 -0.80 7.98 -17.50
C MET A 72 0.43 7.41 -16.79
N GLN A 73 0.26 7.03 -15.53
CA GLN A 73 1.27 6.36 -14.72
C GLN A 73 0.65 5.32 -13.80
N ASN A 74 1.46 4.35 -13.38
CA ASN A 74 1.09 3.42 -12.33
C ASN A 74 1.23 4.13 -10.98
N VAL A 75 0.13 4.71 -10.50
CA VAL A 75 0.08 5.45 -9.23
C VAL A 75 -1.08 4.93 -8.39
N TRP A 76 -0.92 4.97 -7.07
CA TRP A 76 -1.96 4.52 -6.14
C TRP A 76 -3.08 5.53 -6.02
N PHE A 77 -2.75 6.81 -5.99
CA PHE A 77 -3.67 7.93 -5.84
C PHE A 77 -3.02 9.19 -6.41
N ASP A 78 -3.83 10.21 -6.65
CA ASP A 78 -3.34 11.46 -7.23
C ASP A 78 -2.73 12.40 -6.18
N ARG A 79 -1.93 13.36 -6.62
CA ARG A 79 -1.39 14.43 -5.78
C ARG A 79 -1.52 15.77 -6.48
N ILE A 80 -1.96 16.80 -5.77
CA ILE A 80 -1.95 18.17 -6.29
C ILE A 80 -0.52 18.62 -6.63
N ALA A 81 0.42 18.32 -5.73
CA ALA A 81 1.84 18.60 -5.89
C ALA A 81 2.69 17.61 -5.08
N ILE A 82 3.98 17.50 -5.42
CA ILE A 82 4.95 16.74 -4.62
C ILE A 82 5.41 17.59 -3.42
N SER A 83 4.51 17.74 -2.45
CA SER A 83 4.69 18.58 -1.27
C SER A 83 3.75 18.11 -0.16
N ASN A 84 4.18 18.20 1.10
CA ASN A 84 3.32 17.92 2.26
C ASN A 84 2.52 19.16 2.72
N GLN A 85 2.68 20.31 2.06
CA GLN A 85 2.00 21.57 2.36
C GLN A 85 0.65 21.70 1.64
N VAL A 86 0.38 20.86 0.63
CA VAL A 86 -0.93 20.84 -0.06
C VAL A 86 -1.88 19.83 0.58
N PRO A 87 -3.20 19.95 0.37
CA PRO A 87 -4.16 18.91 0.77
C PRO A 87 -3.90 17.56 0.06
N GLU A 88 -4.34 16.48 0.69
CA GLU A 88 -4.34 15.15 0.06
C GLU A 88 -5.57 14.96 -0.84
N CYS A 89 -5.44 14.18 -1.91
CA CYS A 89 -6.54 13.88 -2.83
C CYS A 89 -7.41 12.74 -2.27
N LEU A 90 -8.19 13.03 -1.24
CA LEU A 90 -8.94 12.03 -0.45
C LEU A 90 -9.81 11.08 -1.27
N GLU A 91 -10.45 11.55 -2.34
CA GLU A 91 -11.32 10.71 -3.17
C GLU A 91 -10.53 9.56 -3.81
N SER A 92 -9.41 9.87 -4.48
CA SER A 92 -8.57 8.85 -5.11
C SER A 92 -7.85 7.99 -4.08
N THR A 93 -7.39 8.56 -2.97
CA THR A 93 -6.80 7.81 -1.86
C THR A 93 -7.79 6.82 -1.23
N ASN A 94 -9.03 7.24 -0.95
CA ASN A 94 -10.06 6.39 -0.35
C ASN A 94 -10.48 5.27 -1.31
N SER A 95 -10.66 5.60 -2.59
CA SER A 95 -10.97 4.61 -3.63
C SER A 95 -9.89 3.52 -3.69
N MET A 96 -8.61 3.92 -3.71
CA MET A 96 -7.53 2.94 -3.71
C MET A 96 -7.44 2.13 -2.41
N CYS A 97 -7.68 2.75 -1.26
CA CYS A 97 -7.72 2.03 0.01
C CYS A 97 -8.82 0.96 0.04
N GLN A 98 -10.00 1.24 -0.55
CA GLN A 98 -11.07 0.24 -0.70
C GLN A 98 -10.63 -0.90 -1.63
N ASN A 99 -10.03 -0.59 -2.78
CA ASN A 99 -9.54 -1.59 -3.73
C ASN A 99 -8.49 -2.52 -3.10
N VAL A 100 -7.52 -1.96 -2.37
CA VAL A 100 -6.50 -2.76 -1.67
C VAL A 100 -7.12 -3.53 -0.50
N SER A 101 -8.09 -2.96 0.19
CA SER A 101 -8.81 -3.64 1.27
C SER A 101 -9.47 -4.93 0.78
N GLU A 102 -10.03 -4.95 -0.43
CA GLU A 102 -10.57 -6.18 -1.03
C GLU A 102 -9.49 -7.26 -1.25
N LEU A 103 -8.25 -6.88 -1.54
CA LEU A 103 -7.13 -7.83 -1.63
C LEU A 103 -6.73 -8.37 -0.26
N ILE A 104 -6.71 -7.51 0.74
CA ILE A 104 -6.43 -7.90 2.14
C ILE A 104 -7.52 -8.85 2.64
N ASP A 105 -8.79 -8.57 2.34
CA ASP A 105 -9.93 -9.39 2.77
C ASP A 105 -9.88 -10.80 2.16
N LYS A 106 -9.33 -10.95 0.95
CA LYS A 106 -9.06 -12.28 0.36
C LYS A 106 -8.03 -13.06 1.16
N GLU A 107 -6.93 -12.43 1.60
CA GLU A 107 -5.95 -13.10 2.47
C GLU A 107 -6.56 -13.52 3.81
N VAL A 108 -7.48 -12.72 4.35
CA VAL A 108 -8.20 -13.04 5.58
C VAL A 108 -9.17 -14.20 5.36
N ALA A 109 -9.90 -14.19 4.25
CA ALA A 109 -10.78 -15.29 3.86
C ALA A 109 -10.00 -16.62 3.67
N ASP A 110 -8.75 -16.53 3.22
CA ASP A 110 -7.82 -17.67 3.10
C ASP A 110 -7.20 -18.10 4.45
N GLY A 111 -7.64 -17.50 5.57
CA GLY A 111 -7.31 -17.92 6.93
C GLY A 111 -6.15 -17.17 7.58
N ILE A 112 -5.67 -16.07 6.99
CA ILE A 112 -4.62 -15.23 7.59
C ILE A 112 -5.28 -14.14 8.44
N PRO A 113 -5.21 -14.18 9.78
CA PRO A 113 -5.84 -13.15 10.61
C PRO A 113 -5.18 -11.80 10.39
N PHE A 114 -5.93 -10.69 10.56
CA PHE A 114 -5.38 -9.33 10.40
C PHE A 114 -4.11 -9.10 11.23
N SER A 115 -4.04 -9.61 12.45
CA SER A 115 -2.86 -9.54 13.33
C SER A 115 -1.61 -10.29 12.82
N ARG A 116 -1.70 -10.94 11.65
CA ARG A 116 -0.61 -11.58 10.90
C ARG A 116 -0.42 -10.99 9.51
N ILE A 117 -1.02 -9.83 9.22
CA ILE A 117 -0.85 -9.09 7.98
C ILE A 117 -0.07 -7.80 8.27
N VAL A 118 1.00 -7.55 7.52
CA VAL A 118 1.75 -6.29 7.56
C VAL A 118 1.54 -5.54 6.25
N LEU A 119 1.33 -4.22 6.35
CA LEU A 119 1.17 -3.34 5.19
C LEU A 119 2.35 -2.38 5.11
N GLY A 120 3.03 -2.29 3.98
CA GLY A 120 4.08 -1.28 3.85
C GLY A 120 4.46 -0.96 2.43
N GLY A 121 5.31 0.05 2.27
CA GLY A 121 5.69 0.48 0.93
C GLY A 121 6.75 1.56 0.88
N PHE A 122 7.16 1.84 -0.35
CA PHE A 122 8.13 2.88 -0.69
C PHE A 122 7.44 4.11 -1.28
N SER A 123 7.86 5.31 -0.86
CA SER A 123 7.36 6.60 -1.36
C SER A 123 5.82 6.70 -1.33
N MET A 124 5.16 6.71 -2.49
CA MET A 124 3.69 6.72 -2.58
C MET A 124 3.06 5.48 -1.93
N GLY A 125 3.68 4.31 -2.08
CA GLY A 125 3.19 3.05 -1.49
C GLY A 125 3.26 3.03 0.04
N GLY A 126 4.24 3.69 0.65
CA GLY A 126 4.30 3.83 2.11
C GLY A 126 3.23 4.78 2.62
N CYS A 127 2.95 5.87 1.90
CA CYS A 127 1.79 6.74 2.18
C CYS A 127 0.47 5.95 2.12
N LEU A 128 0.27 5.12 1.09
CA LEU A 128 -0.89 4.24 0.99
C LEU A 128 -0.99 3.27 2.18
N ALA A 129 0.12 2.65 2.57
CA ALA A 129 0.17 1.72 3.70
C ALA A 129 -0.25 2.39 5.02
N LEU A 130 0.14 3.65 5.25
CA LEU A 130 -0.28 4.42 6.42
C LEU A 130 -1.80 4.68 6.41
N HIS A 131 -2.37 5.09 5.27
CA HIS A 131 -3.82 5.26 5.14
C HIS A 131 -4.57 3.96 5.41
N LEU A 132 -4.10 2.84 4.85
CA LEU A 132 -4.70 1.54 5.10
C LEU A 132 -4.62 1.15 6.57
N ALA A 133 -3.42 1.16 7.16
CA ALA A 133 -3.18 0.66 8.50
C ALA A 133 -3.86 1.48 9.59
N TYR A 134 -3.95 2.81 9.45
CA TYR A 134 -4.53 3.66 10.50
C TYR A 134 -6.01 3.95 10.33
N ARG A 135 -6.59 3.78 9.13
CA ARG A 135 -8.00 4.14 8.86
C ARG A 135 -8.87 2.97 8.40
N PHE A 136 -8.36 2.12 7.51
CA PHE A 136 -9.18 1.09 6.85
C PHE A 136 -9.04 -0.29 7.48
N ARG A 137 -7.84 -0.62 7.97
CA ARG A 137 -7.48 -1.94 8.50
C ARG A 137 -6.63 -1.80 9.79
N PRO A 138 -7.15 -1.16 10.85
CA PRO A 138 -6.41 -0.95 12.09
C PRO A 138 -5.98 -2.22 12.81
N ALA A 139 -6.66 -3.35 12.58
CA ALA A 139 -6.33 -4.64 13.18
C ALA A 139 -5.07 -5.33 12.59
N VAL A 140 -4.41 -4.74 11.58
CA VAL A 140 -3.20 -5.33 10.97
C VAL A 140 -2.06 -5.49 11.97
N ALA A 141 -1.14 -6.43 11.76
CA ALA A 141 0.01 -6.68 12.64
C ALA A 141 0.91 -5.44 12.79
N GLY A 142 1.04 -4.64 11.73
CA GLY A 142 1.85 -3.44 11.72
C GLY A 142 1.92 -2.81 10.34
N CYS A 143 2.61 -1.67 10.25
CA CYS A 143 2.92 -1.04 8.99
C CYS A 143 4.33 -0.48 8.93
N PHE A 144 4.89 -0.38 7.73
CA PHE A 144 6.17 0.29 7.48
C PHE A 144 6.06 1.26 6.30
N ALA A 145 6.80 2.37 6.36
CA ALA A 145 6.81 3.37 5.30
C ALA A 145 8.25 3.82 5.05
N MET A 146 8.73 3.63 3.82
CA MET A 146 10.10 3.96 3.42
C MET A 146 10.08 5.22 2.55
N SER A 147 10.85 6.24 2.93
CA SER A 147 10.94 7.51 2.19
C SER A 147 9.57 8.11 1.81
N SER A 148 8.64 8.08 2.77
CA SER A 148 7.23 8.44 2.59
C SER A 148 6.86 9.63 3.46
N PHE A 149 5.75 10.30 3.14
CA PHE A 149 5.21 11.38 3.96
C PHE A 149 3.69 11.40 3.94
N LEU A 150 3.10 11.96 5.00
CA LEU A 150 1.71 12.39 5.04
C LEU A 150 1.63 13.91 4.87
N ASN A 151 0.55 14.38 4.26
CA ASN A 151 0.27 15.80 4.13
C ASN A 151 -0.03 16.40 5.53
N LYS A 152 0.35 17.66 5.79
CA LYS A 152 0.27 18.28 7.13
C LYS A 152 -1.12 18.21 7.78
N GLY A 153 -2.17 18.31 6.97
CA GLY A 153 -3.57 18.18 7.39
C GLY A 153 -4.17 16.82 7.06
N SER A 154 -3.37 15.76 7.01
CA SER A 154 -3.88 14.43 6.65
C SER A 154 -4.98 13.99 7.60
N ILE A 155 -6.05 13.43 7.04
CA ILE A 155 -7.18 12.88 7.78
C ILE A 155 -6.76 11.77 8.75
N ILE A 156 -5.60 11.13 8.54
CA ILE A 156 -5.06 10.14 9.48
C ILE A 156 -4.89 10.76 10.87
N TYR A 157 -4.40 11.99 10.96
CA TYR A 157 -4.19 12.64 12.25
C TYR A 157 -5.51 12.88 13.00
N GLU A 158 -6.56 13.25 12.26
CA GLU A 158 -7.90 13.43 12.83
C GLU A 158 -8.52 12.08 13.21
N HIS A 159 -8.38 11.07 12.35
CA HIS A 159 -8.87 9.72 12.60
C HIS A 159 -8.27 9.12 13.87
N LEU A 160 -6.96 9.29 14.10
CA LEU A 160 -6.27 8.82 15.30
C LEU A 160 -6.65 9.59 16.56
N LYS A 161 -6.96 10.89 16.45
CA LYS A 161 -7.50 11.65 17.60
C LYS A 161 -8.88 11.12 18.03
N MET A 162 -9.71 10.72 17.07
CA MET A 162 -11.04 10.20 17.32
C MET A 162 -11.05 8.72 17.71
N ASN A 163 -10.01 7.97 17.32
CA ASN A 163 -9.88 6.53 17.53
C ASN A 163 -8.46 6.20 18.04
N PRO A 164 -8.11 6.62 19.27
CA PRO A 164 -6.75 6.49 19.80
C PRO A 164 -6.27 5.04 19.90
N GLU A 165 -7.17 4.07 20.02
CA GLU A 165 -6.89 2.63 20.01
C GLU A 165 -6.34 2.11 18.68
N ASN A 166 -6.50 2.87 17.59
CA ASN A 166 -5.91 2.54 16.28
C ASN A 166 -4.45 2.98 16.15
N GLY A 167 -3.88 3.66 17.16
CA GLY A 167 -2.45 3.94 17.23
C GLY A 167 -1.64 2.64 17.21
N LYS A 168 -0.54 2.63 16.46
CA LYS A 168 0.41 1.51 16.38
C LYS A 168 1.60 1.77 17.31
#